data_AF-A0A645AZK7-F1
#
_entry.id   AF-A0A645AZK7-F1
#
_cell.length_a   1.000
_cell.length_b   1.000
_cell.length_c   1.000
_cell.angle_alpha   90.00
_cell.angle_beta   90.00
_cell.angle_gamma   90.00
#
_symmetry.space_group_name_H-M   'P 1'
#
loop_
_entity.id
_entity.type
_entity.pdbx_description
1 polymer ?
#
loop_
_entity_poly.entity_id
_entity_poly.type
_entity_poly.pdbx_seq_one_letter_code
_entity_poly.pdbx_strand_id
1 'polypeptide(L)' 'MQGELSPNMAIAIASSKAKKLLLPIHRSNIEIIGIAAEPLPHLVEKLLAQIRKCMEMEDENVRG' A
#
# COMPACT_ATOMS: atom_id res chain seq x y z
N MET A 1 1.01 2.60 -20.90
CA MET A 1 1.00 1.38 -20.05
C MET A 1 0.60 1.82 -18.64
N GLN A 2 -0.44 1.23 -18.05
CA GLN A 2 -1.11 1.73 -16.83
C GLN A 2 -0.84 0.89 -15.56
N GLY A 3 0.28 0.16 -15.50
CA GLY A 3 0.64 -0.65 -14.32
C GLY A 3 -0.03 -2.03 -14.29
N GLU A 4 -0.15 -2.69 -15.45
CA GLU A 4 -0.73 -4.04 -15.56
C GLU A 4 0.05 -5.07 -14.73
N LEU A 5 -0.68 -5.98 -14.07
CA LEU A 5 -0.14 -7.00 -13.17
C LEU A 5 -0.57 -8.38 -13.67
N SER A 6 0.39 -9.28 -13.92
CA SER A 6 0.06 -10.69 -14.22
C SER A 6 -0.37 -11.44 -12.95
N PRO A 7 -1.14 -12.54 -13.07
CA PRO A 7 -1.52 -13.35 -11.91
C PRO A 7 -0.32 -13.79 -11.05
N ASN A 8 0.80 -14.18 -11.68
CA ASN A 8 1.99 -14.61 -10.96
C ASN A 8 2.64 -13.48 -10.15
N MET A 9 2.64 -12.25 -10.69
CA MET A 9 3.14 -11.09 -9.96
C MET A 9 2.23 -10.75 -8.77
N ALA A 10 0.91 -10.82 -8.94
CA ALA A 10 -0.05 -10.61 -7.86
C ALA A 10 0.16 -11.59 -6.70
N ILE A 11 0.36 -12.88 -7.02
CA ILE A 11 0.65 -13.92 -6.03
C ILE A 11 1.95 -13.60 -5.28
N ALA A 12 3.03 -13.28 -5.99
CA ALA A 12 4.33 -13.00 -5.37
C ALA A 12 4.27 -11.80 -4.39
N ILE A 13 3.53 -10.75 -4.76
CA ILE A 13 3.34 -9.57 -3.89
C ILE A 13 2.51 -9.95 -2.66
N ALA A 14 1.38 -10.62 -2.86
CA ALA A 14 0.47 -10.98 -1.79
C ALA A 14 1.10 -11.97 -0.79
N SER A 15 1.88 -12.94 -1.28
CA SER A 15 2.50 -14.00 -0.46
C SER A 15 3.77 -13.57 0.27
N SER A 16 4.34 -12.40 -0.04
CA SER A 16 5.51 -11.89 0.66
C SER A 16 5.26 -11.77 2.18
N LYS A 17 6.29 -11.78 3.02
CA LYS A 17 6.14 -11.50 4.47
C LYS A 17 6.16 -10.00 4.79
N ALA A 18 6.61 -9.16 3.86
CA ALA A 18 6.70 -7.71 4.06
C ALA A 18 5.32 -7.11 4.36
N LYS A 19 5.25 -6.07 5.19
CA LYS A 19 4.00 -5.32 5.41
C LYS A 19 3.57 -4.64 4.10
N LYS A 20 2.28 -4.70 3.77
CA LYS A 20 1.73 -4.08 2.56
C LYS A 20 0.99 -2.81 2.93
N LEU A 21 1.33 -1.72 2.25
CA LEU A 21 0.57 -0.48 2.25
C LEU A 21 -0.07 -0.35 0.87
N LEU A 22 -1.39 -0.42 0.79
CA LEU A 22 -2.14 -0.37 -0.46
C LEU A 22 -2.77 1.01 -0.65
N LEU A 23 -2.42 1.68 -1.75
CA LEU A 23 -3.08 2.90 -2.20
C LEU A 23 -3.96 2.53 -3.41
N PRO A 24 -5.30 2.53 -3.27
CA PRO A 24 -6.18 2.13 -4.36
C PRO A 24 -6.23 3.20 -5.45
N ILE A 25 -5.46 3.01 -6.51
CA ILE A 25 -5.53 3.79 -7.74
C ILE A 25 -5.93 2.84 -8.86
N HIS A 26 -7.22 2.68 -9.12
CA HIS A 26 -7.70 1.82 -10.20
C HIS A 26 -8.67 2.55 -11.12
N ARG A 27 -8.62 2.19 -12.41
CA ARG A 27 -9.67 2.47 -13.40
C ARG A 27 -10.46 1.21 -13.78
N SER A 28 -10.20 0.13 -13.06
CA SER A 28 -10.87 -1.16 -13.22
C SER A 28 -12.25 -1.14 -12.57
N ASN A 29 -13.14 -1.99 -13.05
CA ASN A 29 -14.49 -2.19 -12.48
C ASN A 29 -14.44 -2.99 -11.17
N ILE A 30 -13.78 -2.42 -10.16
CA ILE A 30 -13.59 -3.01 -8.83
C ILE A 30 -14.08 -1.97 -7.83
N GLU A 31 -14.88 -2.39 -6.86
CA GLU A 31 -15.27 -1.55 -5.73
C GLU A 31 -14.56 -2.07 -4.48
N ILE A 32 -13.94 -1.16 -3.73
CA ILE A 32 -13.31 -1.48 -2.45
C ILE A 32 -14.22 -0.91 -1.37
N ILE A 33 -14.76 -1.76 -0.50
CA ILE A 33 -15.64 -1.35 0.59
C ILE A 33 -14.81 -0.90 1.80
N GLY A 34 -15.24 0.18 2.47
CA GLY A 34 -14.61 0.67 3.70
C GLY A 34 -13.45 1.65 3.49
N ILE A 35 -13.18 2.08 2.26
CA ILE A 35 -12.24 3.17 1.97
C ILE A 35 -12.94 4.53 2.03
N ALA A 36 -12.26 5.52 2.59
CA ALA A 36 -12.68 6.91 2.51
C ALA A 36 -12.39 7.46 1.11
N ALA A 37 -13.42 7.98 0.44
CA ALA A 37 -13.29 8.64 -0.85
C ALA A 37 -12.65 10.02 -0.66
N GLU A 38 -11.34 10.08 -0.73
CA GLU A 38 -10.56 11.32 -0.59
C GLU A 38 -9.78 11.63 -1.87
N PRO A 39 -9.52 12.93 -2.16
CA PRO A 39 -8.62 13.31 -3.24
C PRO A 39 -7.26 12.61 -3.13
N LEU A 40 -6.69 12.22 -4.27
CA LEU A 40 -5.41 11.52 -4.35
C LEU A 40 -4.29 12.17 -3.50
N PRO A 41 -4.12 13.51 -3.47
CA PRO A 41 -3.11 14.14 -2.62
C PRO A 41 -3.23 13.77 -1.12
N HIS A 42 -4.45 13.76 -0.57
CA HIS A 42 -4.66 13.39 0.84
C HIS A 42 -4.35 11.91 1.09
N LEU A 43 -4.72 11.03 0.15
CA LEU A 43 -4.39 9.61 0.25
C LEU A 43 -2.87 9.36 0.20
N VAL A 44 -2.13 10.13 -0.60
CA VAL A 44 -0.67 10.10 -0.67
C VAL A 44 -0.04 10.55 0.65
N GLU A 45 -0.54 11.63 1.26
CA GLU A 45 -0.06 12.08 2.58
C GLU A 45 -0.24 11.00 3.66
N LYS A 46 -1.42 10.35 3.66
CA LYS A 46 -1.69 9.23 4.58
C LYS A 46 -0.74 8.06 4.35
N LEU A 47 -0.47 7.71 3.09
CA LEU A 47 0.49 6.67 2.75
C LEU A 47 1.89 7.03 3.27
N LEU A 48 2.37 8.25 3.03
CA LEU A 48 3.68 8.72 3.50
C LEU A 48 3.79 8.67 5.02
N ALA A 49 2.74 9.06 5.74
CA ALA A 49 2.70 8.95 7.20
C ALA A 49 2.84 7.50 7.67
N GLN A 50 2.21 6.54 6.98
CA GLN A 50 2.34 5.11 7.31
C GLN A 50 3.73 4.56 6.97
N ILE A 51 4.34 5.00 5.86
CA ILE A 51 5.71 4.62 5.50
C ILE A 51 6.69 5.08 6.58
N ARG A 52 6.59 6.33 7.03
CA ARG A 52 7.42 6.87 8.13
C ARG A 52 7.32 6.04 9.39
N LYS A 53 6.10 5.72 9.83
CA LYS A 53 5.88 4.85 10.99
C LYS A 53 6.52 3.48 10.83
N CYS A 54 6.48 2.89 9.64
CA CYS A 54 7.11 1.58 9.42
C CYS A 54 8.64 1.66 9.56
N MET A 55 9.26 2.73 9.08
CA MET A 55 10.70 2.95 9.23
C MET A 55 11.08 3.19 10.70
N GLU A 56 10.29 3.96 11.45
CA GLU A 56 10.53 4.23 12.88
C GLU A 56 10.40 2.95 13.74
N MET A 57 9.42 2.08 13.45
CA MET A 57 9.25 0.80 14.14
C MET A 57 10.40 -0.18 13.88
N GLU A 58 11.02 -0.12 12.70
CA GLU A 58 12.22 -0.91 12.39
C GLU A 58 13.42 -0.44 13.21
N ASP A 59 13.60 0.86 13.42
CA ASP A 59 14.68 1.42 14.24
C ASP A 59 14.56 1.05 15.73
N GLU A 60 13.34 0.99 16.27
CA GLU A 60 13.10 0.57 17.67
C GLU A 60 13.38 -0.93 17.86
N ASN A 61 13.05 -1.76 16.87
CA ASN A 61 13.24 -3.22 16.93
C ASN A 61 14.70 -3.67 16.68
N VAL A 62 15.58 -2.76 16.26
CA VAL A 62 17.03 -2.98 16.08
C VAL A 62 17.83 -2.53 17.31
N ARG A 63 17.27 -1.65 18.16
CA ARG A 63 17.92 -1.14 19.37
C ARG A 63 17.58 -1.94 20.65
N GLY A 64 16.65 -2.89 20.56
CA GLY A 64 16.27 -3.82 21.63
C GLY A 64 17.09 -5.10 21.63
#